data_AF-A0A1H8CNQ8-F1
#
_entry.id   AF-A0A1H8CNQ8-F1
#
_cell.length_a   1.000
_cell.length_b   1.000
_cell.length_c   1.000
_cell.angle_alpha   90.00
_cell.angle_beta   90.00
_cell.angle_gamma   90.00
#
_symmetry.space_group_name_H-M   'P 1'
#
loop_
_entity.id
_entity.type
_entity.pdbx_description
1 polymer ?
#
loop_
_entity_poly.entity_id
_entity_poly.type
_entity_poly.pdbx_seq_one_letter_code
_entity_poly.pdbx_strand_id
1 'polypeptide(L)'
;MLTVLVGGKTNNVKPFIVDLKQRPQNEVIETETFQNEDGTVWVKCNVNYHPSRRLSYVHLVDVHGEVLSIPMLDLIYVEIEKGTKILTGRTQDIFA
;
A
#
# COMPACT_ATOMS: atom_id res chain seq x y z
N MET A 1 0.72 11.92 -8.70
CA MET A 1 1.80 11.20 -9.40
C MET A 1 2.93 10.96 -8.43
N LEU A 2 3.39 9.72 -8.29
CA LEU A 2 4.48 9.32 -7.40
C LEU A 2 5.63 8.74 -8.24
N THR A 3 6.86 9.14 -7.95
CA THR A 3 8.05 8.47 -8.49
C THR A 3 8.52 7.45 -7.46
N VAL A 4 8.54 6.18 -7.85
CA VAL A 4 8.98 5.07 -7.01
C VAL A 4 10.32 4.58 -7.55
N LEU A 5 11.35 4.57 -6.70
CA LEU A 5 12.67 4.03 -7.02
C LEU A 5 12.91 2.78 -6.19
N VAL A 6 13.16 1.65 -6.86
CA VAL A 6 13.35 0.33 -6.22
C VAL A 6 14.71 -0.20 -6.60
N GLY A 7 15.57 -0.49 -5.62
CA GLY A 7 16.90 -1.05 -5.82
C GLY A 7 17.05 -2.41 -5.15
N GLY A 8 17.75 -3.34 -5.80
CA GLY A 8 18.11 -4.61 -5.19
C GLY A 8 18.50 -5.71 -6.20
N LYS A 9 18.50 -6.96 -5.72
CA LYS A 9 18.74 -8.14 -6.58
C LYS A 9 17.58 -8.31 -7.57
N THR A 10 17.88 -8.66 -8.81
CA THR A 10 16.90 -8.85 -9.89
C THR A 10 15.71 -9.74 -9.48
N ASN A 11 15.99 -10.82 -8.74
CA ASN A 11 14.99 -11.79 -8.29
C ASN A 11 14.00 -11.22 -7.27
N ASN A 12 14.33 -10.10 -6.61
CA ASN A 12 13.45 -9.41 -5.65
C ASN A 12 12.77 -8.20 -6.29
N VAL A 13 13.48 -7.48 -7.17
CA VAL A 13 12.96 -6.28 -7.83
C VAL A 13 11.88 -6.65 -8.85
N LYS A 14 12.08 -7.68 -9.69
CA LYS A 14 11.09 -8.07 -10.71
C LYS A 14 9.72 -8.41 -10.12
N PRO A 15 9.59 -9.28 -9.09
CA PRO A 15 8.30 -9.57 -8.47
C PRO A 15 7.63 -8.32 -7.88
N PHE A 16 8.38 -7.45 -7.21
CA PHE A 16 7.84 -6.22 -6.65
C PHE A 16 7.21 -5.32 -7.73
N ILE A 17 7.89 -5.16 -8.87
CA ILE A 17 7.37 -4.35 -9.98
C ILE A 17 6.13 -4.99 -10.62
N VAL A 18 6.08 -6.33 -10.70
CA VAL A 18 4.89 -7.06 -11.17
C VAL A 18 3.71 -6.82 -10.23
N ASP A 19 3.90 -6.99 -8.93
CA ASP A 19 2.87 -6.73 -7.92
C ASP A 19 2.40 -5.27 -7.95
N LEU A 20 3.33 -4.33 -8.14
CA LEU A 20 3.02 -2.91 -8.24
C LEU A 20 2.10 -2.62 -9.44
N LYS A 21 2.32 -3.27 -10.59
CA LYS A 21 1.51 -3.12 -11.81
C LYS A 21 0.15 -3.82 -11.74
N GLN A 22 0.05 -4.92 -10.99
CA GLN A 22 -1.19 -5.69 -10.87
C GLN A 22 -2.20 -5.06 -9.90
N ARG A 23 -1.78 -4.11 -9.06
CA ARG A 23 -2.68 -3.43 -8.13
C ARG A 23 -3.63 -2.50 -8.92
N PRO A 24 -4.95 -2.65 -8.79
CA PRO A 24 -5.93 -1.83 -9.53
C PRO A 24 -5.93 -0.35 -9.14
N GLN A 25 -5.26 0.00 -8.04
CA GLN A 25 -5.08 1.36 -7.57
C GLN A 25 -3.86 2.04 -8.20
N ASN A 26 -3.06 1.31 -8.96
CA ASN A 26 -1.82 1.80 -9.55
C ASN A 26 -1.94 1.76 -11.06
N GLU A 27 -1.75 2.90 -11.70
CA GLU A 27 -1.44 2.99 -13.11
C GLU A 27 0.06 3.31 -13.24
N VAL A 28 0.84 2.35 -13.74
CA VAL A 28 2.28 2.53 -13.98
C VAL A 28 2.46 3.09 -15.38
N ILE A 29 2.88 4.35 -15.48
CA ILE A 29 2.97 5.11 -16.73
C ILE A 29 4.27 4.78 -17.47
N GLU A 30 5.39 4.77 -16.72
CA GLU A 30 6.73 4.60 -17.28
C GLU A 30 7.59 3.76 -16.35
N THR A 31 8.57 3.05 -16.93
CA THR A 31 9.53 2.23 -16.19
C THR A 31 10.92 2.36 -16.82
N GLU A 32 11.87 2.91 -16.08
CA GLU A 32 13.29 2.97 -16.45
C GLU A 32 14.03 1.92 -15.62
N THR A 33 14.90 1.11 -16.24
CA THR A 33 15.72 0.12 -15.53
C THR A 33 17.19 0.45 -15.70
N PHE A 34 17.91 0.51 -14.58
CA PHE A 34 19.35 0.71 -14.52
C PHE A 34 19.98 -0.53 -13.89
N GLN A 35 21.12 -0.95 -14.42
CA GLN A 35 21.89 -2.04 -13.86
C GLN A 35 23.29 -1.54 -13.59
N ASN A 36 23.73 -1.71 -12.34
CA ASN A 36 25.08 -1.35 -11.93
C ASN A 36 26.03 -2.53 -12.18
N GLU A 37 27.33 -2.23 -12.28
CA GLU A 37 28.41 -3.21 -12.50
C GLU A 37 28.50 -4.26 -11.37
N ASP A 38 28.00 -3.93 -10.18
CA ASP A 38 27.91 -4.82 -9.01
C ASP A 38 26.76 -5.84 -9.11
N GLY A 39 25.97 -5.81 -10.19
CA GLY A 39 24.80 -6.66 -10.39
C GLY A 39 23.52 -6.18 -9.70
N THR A 40 23.55 -5.01 -9.06
CA THR A 40 22.37 -4.36 -8.48
C THR A 40 21.48 -3.81 -9.59
N VAL A 41 20.19 -4.11 -9.53
CA VAL A 41 19.18 -3.56 -10.46
C VAL A 41 18.38 -2.48 -9.76
N TRP A 42 18.25 -1.34 -10.42
CA TRP A 42 17.40 -0.23 -10.02
C TRP A 42 16.28 -0.06 -11.04
N VAL A 43 15.04 0.06 -10.57
CA VAL A 43 13.88 0.34 -11.39
C VAL A 43 13.21 1.61 -10.89
N LYS A 44 13.06 2.59 -11.78
CA LYS A 44 12.33 3.83 -11.54
C LYS A 44 10.97 3.75 -12.24
N CYS A 45 9.90 3.92 -11.48
CA CYS A 45 8.53 3.91 -11.98
C CYS A 45 7.84 5.23 -11.71
N ASN A 46 7.15 5.77 -12.73
CA ASN A 46 6.17 6.84 -12.54
C ASN A 46 4.79 6.21 -12.37
N VAL A 47 4.19 6.41 -11.19
CA VAL A 47 2.92 5.78 -10.80
C VAL A 47 1.84 6.84 -10.58
N ASN A 48 0.76 6.72 -11.33
CA ASN A 48 -0.51 7.35 -11.01
C ASN A 48 -1.24 6.46 -10.00
N TYR A 49 -1.13 6.85 -8.74
CA TYR A 49 -1.92 6.24 -7.69
C TYR A 49 -3.34 6.80 -7.74
N HIS A 50 -4.29 5.92 -8.04
CA HIS A 50 -5.72 6.15 -7.97
C HIS A 50 -6.21 5.53 -6.66
N PRO A 51 -6.21 6.29 -5.55
CA PRO A 51 -6.78 5.81 -4.31
C PRO A 51 -8.23 5.43 -4.60
N SER A 52 -8.52 4.13 -4.59
CA SER A 52 -9.90 3.71 -4.58
C SER A 52 -10.47 4.21 -3.27
N ARG A 53 -11.45 5.11 -3.31
CA ARG A 53 -12.23 5.53 -2.14
C ARG A 53 -12.98 4.32 -1.58
N ARG A 54 -12.26 3.46 -0.88
CA ARG A 54 -12.80 2.24 -0.28
C ARG A 54 -13.28 2.62 1.09
N LEU A 55 -14.61 2.63 1.23
CA LEU A 55 -15.21 2.54 2.54
C LEU A 55 -14.94 1.14 3.08
N SER A 56 -14.21 1.08 4.18
CA SER A 56 -13.98 -0.12 4.98
C SER A 56 -14.54 0.09 6.37
N TYR A 57 -14.82 -0.97 7.11
CA TYR A 57 -15.22 -0.89 8.50
C TYR A 57 -14.14 -1.51 9.39
N VAL A 58 -13.74 -0.79 10.42
CA VAL A 58 -12.92 -1.33 11.51
C VAL A 58 -13.86 -1.70 12.64
N HIS A 59 -13.86 -2.97 13.03
CA HIS A 59 -14.67 -3.48 14.12
C HIS A 59 -13.80 -3.62 15.38
N LEU A 60 -14.17 -2.89 16.43
CA LEU A 60 -13.59 -3.03 17.76
C LEU A 60 -14.59 -3.79 18.63
N VAL A 61 -14.14 -4.87 19.26
CA VAL A 61 -14.95 -5.68 20.17
C VAL A 61 -14.50 -5.36 21.59
N ASP A 62 -15.43 -4.99 22.45
CA ASP A 62 -15.14 -4.74 23.86
C ASP A 62 -15.11 -6.03 24.69
N VAL A 63 -14.86 -5.90 26.00
CA VAL A 63 -14.79 -7.04 26.93
C VAL A 63 -16.15 -7.73 27.14
N HIS A 64 -17.25 -7.10 26.75
CA HIS A 64 -18.61 -7.62 26.84
C HIS A 64 -19.09 -8.23 25.51
N GLY A 65 -18.30 -8.13 24.45
CA GLY A 65 -18.63 -8.63 23.12
C GLY A 65 -19.39 -7.63 22.25
N GLU A 66 -19.58 -6.39 22.71
CA GLU A 66 -20.21 -5.34 21.94
C GLU A 66 -19.28 -4.87 20.82
N VAL A 67 -19.85 -4.63 19.64
CA VAL A 67 -19.09 -4.29 18.43
C VAL A 67 -19.26 -2.82 18.07
N LEU A 68 -18.20 -2.05 18.25
CA LEU A 68 -18.10 -0.69 17.70
C LEU A 68 -17.58 -0.77 16.26
N SER A 69 -18.39 -0.33 15.30
CA SER A 69 -18.03 -0.30 13.88
C SER A 69 -17.66 1.11 13.44
N ILE A 70 -16.42 1.30 13.02
CA ILE A 70 -15.88 2.60 12.60
C ILE A 70 -15.73 2.61 11.07
N PRO A 71 -16.51 3.44 10.34
CA PRO A 71 -16.31 3.60 8.90
C PRO A 71 -15.01 4.37 8.62
N MET A 72 -14.17 3.77 7.79
CA MET A 72 -12.86 4.29 7.42
C MET A 72 -12.77 4.41 5.89
N LEU A 73 -12.45 5.60 5.40
CA LEU A 73 -12.10 5.84 4.01
C LEU A 73 -10.60 5.63 3.81
N ASP A 74 -10.24 4.96 2.72
CA ASP A 74 -8.85 4.72 2.30
C ASP A 74 -8.02 4.03 3.40
N LEU A 75 -8.62 3.05 4.07
CA LEU A 75 -7.97 2.29 5.13
C LEU A 75 -6.70 1.57 4.62
N ILE A 76 -5.58 1.88 5.25
CA ILE A 76 -4.30 1.20 5.12
C ILE A 76 -4.12 0.30 6.34
N TYR A 77 -3.71 -0.95 6.08
CA TYR A 77 -3.42 -1.96 7.10
C TYR A 77 -2.02 -2.53 6.85
N VAL A 78 -1.13 -2.44 7.83
CA VAL A 78 0.25 -2.93 7.75
C VAL A 78 0.63 -3.65 9.04
N GLU A 79 1.23 -4.82 8.92
CA GLU A 79 1.91 -5.48 10.04
C GLU A 79 3.37 -5.04 10.04
N ILE A 80 3.82 -4.39 11.12
CA ILE A 80 5.18 -3.84 11.22
C ILE A 80 6.13 -4.78 11.96
N GLU A 81 5.59 -5.57 12.89
CA GLU A 81 6.29 -6.61 13.64
C GLU A 81 5.30 -7.73 13.94
N LYS A 82 5.78 -8.91 14.36
CA LYS A 82 4.91 -10.07 14.62
C LYS A 82 3.85 -9.71 15.68
N GLY A 83 2.59 -9.62 15.24
CA GLY A 83 1.45 -9.25 16.09
C GLY A 83 1.20 -7.75 16.24
N THR A 84 2.09 -6.89 15.74
CA THR A 84 1.93 -5.43 15.80
C THR A 84 1.42 -4.91 14.46
N LYS A 85 0.19 -4.41 14.47
CA LYS A 85 -0.53 -3.96 13.28
C LYS A 85 -0.84 -2.47 13.38
N ILE A 86 -0.61 -1.73 12.32
CA ILE A 86 -1.01 -0.34 12.15
C ILE A 86 -2.20 -0.29 11.20
N LEU A 87 -3.27 0.35 11.67
CA LEU A 87 -4.42 0.74 10.85
C LEU A 87 -4.44 2.27 10.75
N THR A 88 -4.54 2.81 9.55
CA THR A 88 -4.63 4.26 9.34
C THR A 88 -5.56 4.56 8.16
N GLY A 89 -6.33 5.64 8.25
CA GLY A 89 -7.30 6.03 7.23
C GLY A 89 -8.02 7.31 7.63
N ARG A 90 -9.00 7.73 6.82
CA ARG A 90 -9.80 8.92 7.09
C ARG A 90 -11.15 8.52 7.67
N THR A 91 -11.47 9.01 8.86
CA THR A 91 -12.83 8.94 9.41
C THR A 91 -13.64 10.11 8.86
N GLN A 92 -14.87 9.87 8.42
CA GLN A 92 -15.87 10.95 8.38
C GLN A 92 -16.52 11.03 9.76
N ASP A 93 -16.76 12.24 10.24
CA ASP A 93 -17.49 12.45 11.49
C ASP A 93 -18.86 11.78 11.37
N ILE A 94 -19.10 10.76 12.20
CA ILE A 94 -20.36 10.01 12.23
C ILE A 94 -21.46 10.75 13.01
N PHE A 95 -21.12 11.89 13.63
CA PHE A 95 -22.02 12.70 14.45
C PHE A 95 -22.23 14.13 13.92
N ALA A 96 -21.66 14.47 12.77
CA ALA A 96 -21.84 15.77 12.11
C ALA A 96 -23.11 15.85 11.26
#